data_AF-A0A0F9Q291-F1
#
_entry.id   AF-A0A0F9Q291-F1
#
_cell.length_a   1.000
_cell.length_b   1.000
_cell.length_c   1.000
_cell.angle_alpha   90.00
_cell.angle_beta   90.00
_cell.angle_gamma   90.00
#
_symmetry.space_group_name_H-M   'P 1'
#
loop_
_entity.id
_entity.type
_entity.pdbx_description
1 polymer ?
#
loop_
_entity_poly.entity_id
_entity_poly.type
_entity_poly.pdbx_seq_one_letter_code
_entity_poly.pdbx_strand_id
1 'polypeptide(L)'
;MKRKNVCAVLTLAVCMTAGLAQAQENWPHWRGPHHNGISDSTGLPMKWSLTENIVWKISLPSWSAATPIIWGDRIFITSPSKSEPKTEPPEQDQQQRRRRRPSLDPGAIPVLHF
;
A
#
# COMPACT_ATOMS: atom_id res chain seq x y z
N MET A 1 -27.40 -48.90 -3.86
CA MET A 1 -27.66 -47.72 -3.01
C MET A 1 -28.91 -47.00 -3.51
N LYS A 2 -29.82 -46.57 -2.62
CA LYS A 2 -31.08 -45.94 -3.03
C LYS A 2 -30.81 -44.59 -3.71
N ARG A 3 -31.51 -44.24 -4.78
CA ARG A 3 -31.37 -42.98 -5.55
C ARG A 3 -31.40 -41.72 -4.66
N LYS A 4 -32.14 -41.78 -3.55
CA LYS A 4 -32.23 -40.74 -2.52
C LYS A 4 -30.89 -40.47 -1.80
N ASN A 5 -30.09 -41.52 -1.59
CA ASN A 5 -28.79 -41.43 -0.93
C ASN A 5 -27.73 -40.84 -1.88
N VAL A 6 -27.88 -41.07 -3.19
CA VAL A 6 -27.00 -40.51 -4.23
C VAL A 6 -27.19 -38.99 -4.33
N CYS A 7 -28.44 -38.51 -4.34
CA CYS A 7 -28.71 -37.06 -4.30
C CYS A 7 -28.18 -36.41 -3.01
N ALA A 8 -28.40 -37.03 -1.84
CA ALA A 8 -27.92 -36.48 -0.57
C ALA A 8 -26.38 -36.38 -0.53
N VAL A 9 -25.67 -37.38 -1.07
CA VAL A 9 -24.20 -37.37 -1.17
C VAL A 9 -23.71 -36.29 -2.16
N LEU A 10 -24.40 -36.12 -3.30
CA LEU A 10 -24.07 -35.07 -4.27
C LEU A 10 -24.29 -33.67 -3.71
N THR A 11 -25.38 -33.43 -2.98
CA THR A 11 -25.66 -32.13 -2.35
C THR A 11 -24.62 -31.80 -1.27
N LEU A 12 -24.24 -32.79 -0.45
CA LEU A 12 -23.22 -32.60 0.59
C LEU A 12 -21.83 -32.30 -0.01
N ALA A 13 -21.46 -32.98 -1.10
CA ALA A 13 -20.19 -32.74 -1.80
C ALA A 13 -20.10 -31.34 -2.42
N VAL A 14 -21.19 -30.83 -3.01
CA VAL A 14 -21.25 -29.47 -3.57
C VAL A 14 -21.14 -28.40 -2.47
N CYS A 15 -21.77 -28.62 -1.31
CA CYS A 15 -21.65 -27.71 -0.17
C CYS A 15 -20.23 -27.66 0.41
N MET A 16 -19.48 -28.78 0.41
CA MET A 16 -18.10 -28.81 0.88
C MET A 16 -17.13 -28.04 -0.03
N THR A 17 -17.39 -27.98 -1.33
CA THR A 17 -16.55 -27.21 -2.26
C THR A 17 -16.76 -25.70 -2.21
N ALA A 18 -17.91 -25.22 -1.71
CA ALA A 18 -18.24 -23.80 -1.64
C ALA A 18 -17.42 -23.02 -0.57
N GLY A 19 -16.79 -23.73 0.38
CA GLY A 19 -15.94 -23.15 1.42
C GLY A 19 -14.48 -22.92 1.01
N LEU A 20 -14.07 -23.44 -0.15
CA LEU A 20 -12.75 -23.17 -0.74
C LEU A 20 -12.79 -21.86 -1.51
N ALA A 21 -13.28 -20.78 -0.89
CA ALA A 21 -12.91 -19.46 -1.36
C ALA A 21 -11.39 -19.39 -1.26
N GLN A 22 -10.71 -19.22 -2.40
CA GLN A 22 -9.26 -19.04 -2.43
C GLN A 22 -8.93 -17.98 -1.39
N ALA A 23 -8.18 -18.37 -0.36
CA ALA A 23 -7.65 -17.40 0.59
C ALA A 23 -6.80 -16.43 -0.24
N GLN A 24 -7.35 -15.25 -0.49
CA GLN A 24 -6.65 -14.21 -1.21
C GLN A 24 -5.36 -13.93 -0.42
N GLU A 25 -4.22 -13.97 -1.10
CA GLU A 25 -2.93 -13.80 -0.43
C GLU A 25 -2.90 -12.44 0.27
N ASN A 26 -2.90 -12.47 1.60
CA ASN A 26 -2.80 -11.25 2.39
C ASN A 26 -1.41 -10.65 2.20
N TRP A 27 -1.33 -9.32 2.21
CA TRP A 27 -0.08 -8.57 2.15
C TRP A 27 0.09 -7.75 3.43
N PRO A 28 0.45 -8.40 4.56
CA PRO A 28 0.37 -7.79 5.90
C PRO A 28 1.50 -6.80 6.21
N HIS A 29 2.51 -6.68 5.35
CA HIS A 29 3.65 -5.79 5.59
C HIS A 29 4.23 -5.26 4.27
N TRP A 30 5.12 -4.25 4.33
CA TRP A 30 5.60 -3.54 3.14
C TRP A 30 6.26 -4.42 2.06
N ARG A 31 6.88 -5.54 2.46
CA ARG A 31 7.44 -6.56 1.56
C ARG A 31 6.56 -7.80 1.26
N GLY A 32 5.29 -7.86 1.66
CA GLY A 32 4.39 -9.02 1.42
C GLY A 32 4.79 -10.33 2.10
N PRO A 33 3.87 -11.26 2.38
CA PRO A 33 3.91 -12.28 3.46
C PRO A 33 5.23 -13.03 3.73
N HIS A 34 6.14 -13.11 2.76
CA HIS A 34 7.46 -13.71 2.83
C HIS A 34 8.63 -12.73 3.04
N HIS A 35 8.38 -11.45 3.35
CA HIS A 35 9.40 -10.41 3.57
C HIS A 35 10.35 -10.16 2.39
N ASN A 36 9.97 -10.53 1.16
CA ASN A 36 10.84 -10.49 -0.03
C ASN A 36 10.38 -9.52 -1.14
N GLY A 37 9.15 -9.00 -1.07
CA GLY A 37 8.58 -8.09 -2.06
C GLY A 37 8.03 -8.78 -3.31
N ILE A 38 7.78 -10.10 -3.26
CA ILE A 38 7.37 -10.91 -4.40
C ILE A 38 5.93 -11.41 -4.16
N SER A 39 5.09 -11.36 -5.20
CA SER A 39 3.76 -11.98 -5.21
C SER A 39 3.75 -13.16 -6.19
N ASP A 40 2.99 -14.20 -5.86
CA ASP A 40 2.76 -15.35 -6.75
C ASP A 40 1.67 -15.10 -7.80
N SER A 41 1.13 -13.88 -7.87
CA SER A 41 0.09 -13.48 -8.82
C SER A 41 0.55 -13.62 -10.27
N THR A 42 -0.30 -14.20 -11.11
CA THR A 42 -0.05 -14.39 -12.54
C THR A 42 -1.12 -13.73 -13.40
N GLY A 43 -0.88 -13.59 -14.70
CA GLY A 43 -1.84 -12.99 -15.64
C GLY A 43 -2.12 -11.50 -15.41
N LEU A 44 -1.21 -10.80 -14.74
CA LEU A 44 -1.35 -9.38 -14.45
C LEU A 44 -1.31 -8.54 -15.74
N PRO A 45 -2.05 -7.41 -15.80
CA PRO A 45 -2.01 -6.52 -16.96
C PRO A 45 -0.61 -5.94 -17.17
N MET A 46 -0.14 -5.96 -18.43
CA MET A 46 1.17 -5.40 -18.80
C MET A 46 1.09 -3.96 -19.31
N LYS A 47 -0.12 -3.42 -19.51
CA LYS A 47 -0.35 -2.04 -19.97
C LYS A 47 -1.22 -1.32 -18.96
N TRP A 48 -0.92 -0.06 -18.69
CA TRP A 48 -1.63 0.75 -17.71
C TRP A 48 -1.74 2.19 -18.20
N SER A 49 -2.87 2.82 -17.93
CA SER A 49 -3.06 4.26 -18.12
C SER A 49 -4.02 4.82 -17.07
N LEU A 50 -4.31 6.12 -17.13
CA LEU A 50 -5.30 6.74 -16.25
C LEU A 50 -6.73 6.18 -16.43
N THR A 51 -6.97 5.43 -17.50
CA THR A 51 -8.28 4.88 -17.87
C THR A 51 -8.24 3.40 -18.28
N GLU A 52 -7.06 2.78 -18.39
CA GLU A 52 -6.88 1.39 -18.82
C GLU A 52 -6.39 0.53 -17.65
N ASN A 53 -7.00 -0.65 -17.48
CA ASN A 53 -6.69 -1.63 -16.44
C ASN A 53 -6.83 -1.11 -15.00
N ILE A 54 -7.53 0.01 -14.78
CA ILE A 54 -7.88 0.53 -13.44
C ILE A 54 -9.29 0.07 -13.05
N VAL A 55 -9.41 -0.69 -11.95
CA VAL A 55 -10.72 -1.10 -11.40
C VAL A 55 -11.39 0.08 -10.68
N TRP A 56 -10.63 0.83 -9.88
CA TRP A 56 -11.11 2.00 -9.16
C TRP A 56 -9.93 2.88 -8.74
N LYS A 57 -10.25 4.12 -8.33
CA LYS A 57 -9.29 5.08 -7.76
C LYS A 57 -9.97 5.92 -6.69
N ILE A 58 -9.20 6.38 -5.71
CA ILE A 58 -9.67 7.28 -4.65
C ILE A 58 -8.63 8.38 -4.44
N SER A 59 -9.10 9.61 -4.21
CA SER A 59 -8.22 10.72 -3.81
C SER A 59 -7.81 10.57 -2.35
N LEU A 60 -6.52 10.67 -2.07
CA LEU A 60 -6.00 10.73 -0.71
C LEU A 60 -5.95 12.18 -0.20
N PRO A 61 -6.06 12.42 1.13
CA PRO A 61 -6.04 13.77 1.69
C PRO A 61 -4.75 14.55 1.44
N SER A 62 -3.63 13.84 1.35
CA SER A 62 -2.30 14.41 1.06
C SER A 62 -1.38 13.35 0.44
N TRP A 63 -0.21 13.79 -0.03
CA TRP A 63 0.85 12.90 -0.50
C TRP A 63 1.34 12.01 0.65
N SER A 64 1.58 10.73 0.36
CA SER A 64 2.03 9.72 1.32
C SER A 64 3.07 8.81 0.69
N ALA A 65 4.05 8.39 1.49
CA ALA A 65 5.01 7.33 1.17
C ALA A 65 4.60 5.96 1.76
N ALA A 66 3.38 5.84 2.27
CA ALA A 66 2.89 4.61 2.87
C ALA A 66 2.76 3.47 1.84
N THR A 67 3.13 2.27 2.26
CA THR A 67 2.83 1.04 1.51
C THR A 67 1.48 0.50 1.96
N PRO A 68 0.54 0.22 1.04
CA PRO A 68 -0.77 -0.33 1.40
C PRO A 68 -0.64 -1.75 1.97
N ILE A 69 -1.53 -2.08 2.91
CA ILE A 69 -1.71 -3.42 3.49
C ILE A 69 -3.00 -4.01 2.94
N ILE A 70 -2.94 -5.26 2.48
CA ILE A 70 -4.10 -5.99 1.96
C ILE A 70 -4.43 -7.15 2.92
N TRP A 71 -5.69 -7.22 3.36
CA TRP A 71 -6.17 -8.34 4.17
C TRP A 71 -7.60 -8.72 3.78
N GLY A 72 -7.75 -9.89 3.15
CA GLY A 72 -8.98 -10.28 2.46
C GLY A 72 -9.42 -9.20 1.47
N ASP A 73 -10.68 -8.78 1.58
CA ASP A 73 -11.28 -7.78 0.68
C ASP A 73 -11.04 -6.32 1.12
N ARG A 74 -10.05 -6.08 1.98
CA ARG A 74 -9.79 -4.75 2.55
C ARG A 74 -8.38 -4.28 2.23
N ILE A 75 -8.28 -2.97 1.97
CA ILE A 75 -7.03 -2.25 1.79
C ILE A 75 -6.92 -1.21 2.89
N PHE A 76 -5.80 -1.22 3.60
CA PHE A 76 -5.46 -0.26 4.64
C PHE A 76 -4.28 0.58 4.15
N ILE A 77 -4.42 1.91 4.21
CA ILE A 77 -3.37 2.85 3.82
C ILE A 77 -3.40 4.06 4.77
N THR A 78 -2.22 4.55 5.13
CA THR A 78 -2.07 5.77 5.92
C THR A 78 -1.72 6.95 5.02
N SER A 79 -2.34 8.09 5.26
CA SER A 79 -2.04 9.34 4.57
C SER A 79 -2.06 10.47 5.59
N PRO A 80 -1.13 11.44 5.50
CA PRO A 80 -1.22 12.66 6.28
C PRO A 80 -2.55 13.37 6.03
N SER A 81 -3.04 14.13 7.02
CA SER A 81 -4.08 15.10 6.76
C SER A 81 -3.60 16.14 5.75
N LYS A 82 -4.55 16.81 5.07
CA LYS A 82 -4.23 17.93 4.18
C LYS A 82 -3.41 18.95 4.96
N SER A 83 -2.24 19.32 4.45
CA SER A 83 -1.43 20.36 5.08
C SER A 83 -2.13 21.71 4.94
N GLU A 84 -2.15 22.48 6.01
CA GLU A 84 -2.44 23.90 5.87
C GLU A 84 -1.36 24.56 4.99
N PRO A 85 -1.71 25.63 4.25
CA PRO A 85 -0.71 26.40 3.53
C PRO A 85 0.39 26.79 4.51
N LYS A 86 1.65 26.45 4.19
CA LYS A 86 2.77 26.97 4.96
C LYS A 86 2.73 28.50 4.79
N THR A 87 2.31 29.20 5.83
CA THR A 87 2.58 30.64 5.92
C THR A 87 4.09 30.78 5.95
N GLU A 88 4.66 31.28 4.87
CA GLU A 88 6.08 31.58 4.86
C GLU A 88 6.36 32.59 5.99
N PRO A 89 7.37 32.35 6.84
CA PRO A 89 7.78 33.34 7.82
C PRO A 89 8.13 34.65 7.09
N PRO A 90 7.90 35.83 7.70
CA PRO A 90 8.29 37.11 7.13
C PRO A 90 9.73 37.06 6.62
N GLU A 91 10.01 37.74 5.50
CA GLU A 91 11.32 37.69 4.81
C GLU A 91 12.52 37.95 5.74
N GLN A 92 12.34 38.80 6.75
CA GLN A 92 13.34 39.12 7.77
C GLN A 92 13.78 37.88 8.57
N ASP A 93 12.84 37.01 8.96
CA ASP A 93 13.13 35.76 9.68
C ASP A 93 13.83 34.77 8.76
N GLN A 94 13.49 34.76 7.47
CA GLN A 94 14.16 33.92 6.47
C GLN A 94 15.61 34.35 6.26
N GLN A 95 15.86 35.65 6.12
CA GLN A 95 17.19 36.22 5.99
C GLN A 95 18.02 35.97 7.26
N GLN A 96 17.41 36.07 8.45
CA GLN A 96 18.10 35.75 9.70
C GLN A 96 18.44 34.26 9.82
N ARG A 97 17.55 33.36 9.38
CA ARG A 97 17.84 31.90 9.29
C ARG A 97 18.94 31.58 8.28
N ARG A 98 18.95 32.25 7.12
CA ARG A 98 20.02 32.12 6.12
C ARG A 98 21.37 32.57 6.67
N ARG A 99 21.40 33.70 7.40
CA ARG A 99 22.61 34.21 8.07
C ARG A 99 23.10 33.30 9.21
N ARG A 100 22.18 32.66 9.93
CA ARG A 100 22.48 31.72 11.02
C ARG A 100 22.83 30.31 10.54
N ARG A 101 22.68 30.02 9.24
CA ARG A 101 23.09 28.73 8.69
C ARG A 101 24.63 28.70 8.71
N PRO A 102 25.27 27.78 9.45
CA PRO A 102 26.71 27.63 9.39
C PRO A 102 27.10 27.44 7.93
N SER A 103 28.15 28.12 7.45
CA SER A 103 28.66 27.83 6.11
C SER A 103 29.09 26.37 6.09
N LEU A 104 28.39 25.55 5.32
CA LEU A 104 28.86 24.21 5.00
C LEU A 104 30.16 24.39 4.24
N ASP A 105 31.27 24.09 4.91
CA ASP A 105 32.58 24.02 4.26
C ASP A 105 32.48 22.95 3.15
N PRO A 106 32.70 23.29 1.87
CA PRO A 106 32.60 22.34 0.76
C PRO A 106 33.53 21.13 0.90
N GLY A 107 34.56 21.19 1.76
CA GLY A 107 35.49 20.09 2.04
C GLY A 107 35.18 19.28 3.31
N ALA A 108 34.23 19.71 4.14
CA ALA A 108 33.92 19.00 5.37
C ALA A 108 32.90 17.88 5.11
N ILE A 109 33.37 16.64 5.07
CA ILE A 109 32.48 15.47 5.14
C ILE A 109 31.88 15.44 6.55
N PRO A 110 30.55 15.60 6.72
CA PRO A 110 29.95 15.49 8.03
C PRO A 110 30.10 14.04 8.51
N VAL A 111 30.90 13.84 9.55
CA VAL A 111 30.98 12.56 10.25
C VAL A 111 29.66 12.38 10.99
N LEU A 112 28.76 11.59 10.41
CA LEU A 112 27.55 11.14 11.09
C LEU A 112 28.00 10.24 12.25
N HIS A 113 27.96 10.77 13.46
CA HIS A 113 27.99 9.95 14.66
C HIS A 113 26.60 9.30 14.80
N PHE A 114 26.59 7.97 14.73
CA PHE A 114 25.46 7.12 15.09
C PHE A 114 25.40 6.93 16.60
#